data_AF-A0A839GNV8-F1
#
_entry.id   AF-A0A839GNV8-F1
#
_cell.length_a   1.000
_cell.length_b   1.000
_cell.length_c   1.000
_cell.angle_alpha   90.00
_cell.angle_beta   90.00
_cell.angle_gamma   90.00
#
_symmetry.space_group_name_H-M   'P 1'
#
loop_
_entity.id
_entity.type
_entity.pdbx_description
1 polymer ?
#
loop_
_entity_poly.entity_id
_entity_poly.type
_entity_poly.pdbx_seq_one_letter_code
_entity_poly.pdbx_strand_id
1 'polypeptide(L)'
;MKNFTLALLLTLSVAGTSMAKDRPGAKGNTTILSQQFFNSLKLTEMQFIRIKNLEKVREMELREAEAVVASDDLALYVADIDIRFEDSLLKLLRVDQKAAYLEFKMATQKQEAVMQ
;
A
#
# COMPACT_ATOMS: atom_id res chain seq x y z
N MET A 1 -0.70 35.29 -22.54
CA MET A 1 -0.30 34.48 -21.37
C MET A 1 -1.42 34.51 -20.35
N LYS A 2 -1.61 33.37 -19.67
CA LYS A 2 -2.32 33.17 -18.40
C LYS A 2 -3.85 32.99 -18.45
N ASN A 3 -4.24 31.77 -18.02
CA ASN A 3 -5.43 31.41 -17.26
C ASN A 3 -6.59 30.80 -18.06
N PHE A 4 -6.39 29.56 -18.52
CA PHE A 4 -7.47 28.59 -18.67
C PHE A 4 -7.74 28.00 -17.28
N THR A 5 -8.80 28.41 -16.61
CA THR A 5 -9.15 27.88 -15.29
C THR A 5 -10.67 27.79 -15.19
N LEU A 6 -11.13 26.68 -14.60
CA LEU A 6 -12.51 26.34 -14.27
C LEU A 6 -13.42 25.91 -15.44
N ALA A 7 -13.24 24.68 -15.90
CA ALA A 7 -14.36 23.89 -16.40
C ALA A 7 -14.05 22.39 -16.27
N LEU A 8 -14.11 21.85 -15.06
CA LEU A 8 -14.47 20.44 -14.88
C LEU A 8 -15.16 20.26 -13.53
N LEU A 9 -16.36 20.83 -13.46
CA LEU A 9 -17.38 20.44 -12.51
C LEU A 9 -17.71 18.95 -12.73
N LEU A 10 -17.62 18.20 -11.63
CA LEU A 10 -18.63 17.23 -11.20
C LEU A 10 -19.23 16.34 -12.29
N THR A 11 -18.56 15.23 -12.63
CA THR A 11 -19.23 13.96 -12.93
C THR A 11 -18.30 12.80 -12.64
N LEU A 12 -18.28 12.33 -11.39
CA LEU A 12 -18.03 10.93 -11.08
C LEU A 12 -18.90 10.53 -9.90
N SER A 13 -20.21 10.57 -10.17
CA SER A 13 -21.16 9.69 -9.51
C SER A 13 -20.82 8.25 -9.91
N VAL A 14 -20.06 7.56 -9.06
CA VAL A 14 -20.15 6.11 -8.98
C VAL A 14 -20.66 5.79 -7.59
N ALA A 15 -21.98 5.65 -7.52
CA ALA A 15 -22.63 4.91 -6.47
C ALA A 15 -22.19 3.45 -6.59
N GLY A 16 -21.20 3.06 -5.79
CA GLY A 16 -20.92 1.69 -5.44
C GLY A 16 -21.28 1.51 -3.98
N THR A 17 -22.45 0.98 -3.70
CA THR A 17 -22.81 0.51 -2.36
C THR A 17 -21.84 -0.61 -1.96
N SER A 18 -20.92 -0.31 -1.07
CA SER A 18 -20.37 -1.32 -0.18
C SER A 18 -20.27 -0.68 1.19
N MET A 19 -21.20 -1.03 2.06
CA MET A 19 -21.07 -0.79 3.49
C MET A 19 -19.88 -1.62 3.96
N ALA A 20 -18.68 -1.05 3.88
CA ALA A 20 -17.58 -1.47 4.72
C ALA A 20 -17.96 -1.06 6.14
N LYS A 21 -18.57 -1.99 6.86
CA LYS A 21 -18.79 -1.93 8.30
C LYS A 21 -17.43 -1.64 8.93
N ASP A 22 -17.25 -0.41 9.43
CA ASP A 22 -16.14 -0.01 10.27
C ASP A 22 -15.98 -1.05 11.38
N ARG A 23 -14.98 -1.91 11.24
CA ARG A 23 -14.53 -2.81 12.29
C ARG A 23 -13.36 -2.11 13.00
N PRO A 24 -13.55 -1.66 14.25
CA PRO A 24 -12.46 -1.08 15.02
C PRO A 24 -11.60 -2.24 15.49
N GLY A 25 -10.45 -2.47 14.84
CA GLY A 25 -9.60 -3.59 15.25
C GLY A 25 -8.36 -3.89 14.42
N ALA A 26 -8.04 -3.13 13.39
CA ALA A 26 -6.77 -3.27 12.67
C ALA A 26 -6.32 -1.93 12.10
N LYS A 27 -5.90 -1.00 12.96
CA LYS A 27 -4.93 0.04 12.55
C LYS A 27 -3.54 -0.57 12.49
N GLY A 28 -3.39 -1.69 11.78
CA GLY A 28 -2.10 -2.02 11.19
C GLY A 28 -1.95 -1.03 10.06
N ASN A 29 -1.02 -0.08 10.19
CA ASN A 29 -0.57 0.80 9.10
C ASN A 29 0.14 -0.06 8.05
N THR A 30 -0.66 -0.89 7.40
CA THR A 30 -0.44 -1.52 6.12
C THR A 30 0.01 -0.38 5.23
N THR A 31 1.31 -0.32 4.95
CA THR A 31 1.85 0.66 4.02
C THR A 31 1.25 0.33 2.66
N ILE A 32 0.05 0.86 2.39
CA ILE A 32 -0.54 0.85 1.06
C ILE A 32 0.37 1.75 0.26
N LEU A 33 1.34 1.14 -0.41
CA LEU A 33 2.17 1.83 -1.39
C LEU A 33 1.20 2.42 -2.40
N SER A 34 1.03 3.74 -2.32
CA SER A 34 0.01 4.39 -3.10
C SER A 34 0.28 4.13 -4.59
N GLN A 35 -0.77 3.98 -5.38
CA GLN A 35 -0.63 3.79 -6.83
C GLN A 35 0.23 4.90 -7.47
N GLN A 36 0.20 6.10 -6.88
CA GLN A 36 1.06 7.23 -7.25
C GLN A 36 2.55 6.96 -7.00
N PHE A 37 2.90 6.32 -5.88
CA PHE A 37 4.28 5.96 -5.56
C PHE A 37 4.81 4.91 -6.55
N PHE A 38 4.04 3.87 -6.89
CA PHE A 38 4.46 2.90 -7.90
C PHE A 38 4.64 3.52 -9.29
N ASN A 39 3.79 4.48 -9.66
CA ASN A 39 3.96 5.24 -10.89
C ASN A 39 5.25 6.09 -10.86
N SER A 40 5.66 6.58 -9.69
CA SER A 40 6.91 7.34 -9.52
C SER A 40 8.18 6.50 -9.69
N LEU A 41 8.11 5.20 -9.40
CA LEU A 41 9.22 4.25 -9.55
C LEU A 41 9.54 3.90 -11.01
N LYS A 42 8.75 4.39 -11.98
CA LYS A 42 8.91 4.10 -13.42
C LYS A 42 9.09 2.59 -13.66
N LEU A 43 8.22 1.80 -13.06
CA LEU A 43 8.24 0.35 -13.18
C LEU A 43 8.06 -0.07 -14.63
N THR A 44 8.71 -1.16 -15.03
CA THR A 44 8.34 -1.84 -16.26
C THR A 44 6.97 -2.51 -16.09
N GLU A 45 6.28 -2.77 -17.20
CA GLU A 45 5.00 -3.47 -17.18
C GLU A 45 5.09 -4.82 -16.45
N MET A 46 6.16 -5.58 -16.69
CA MET A 46 6.41 -6.84 -16.00
C MET A 46 6.64 -6.68 -14.49
N GLN A 47 7.37 -5.64 -14.06
CA GLN A 47 7.53 -5.33 -12.64
C GLN A 47 6.18 -4.98 -12.02
N PHE A 48 5.39 -4.14 -12.68
CA PHE A 48 4.07 -3.73 -12.22
C PHE A 48 3.13 -4.93 -12.03
N ILE A 49 3.02 -5.81 -13.03
CA ILE A 49 2.17 -7.01 -12.95
C ILE A 49 2.60 -7.91 -11.78
N ARG A 50 3.92 -8.14 -11.62
CA ARG A 50 4.45 -8.97 -10.52
C ARG A 50 4.18 -8.36 -9.15
N ILE A 51 4.34 -7.05 -9.01
CA ILE A 51 4.05 -6.32 -7.77
C ILE A 51 2.54 -6.39 -7.44
N LYS A 52 1.66 -6.17 -8.43
CA LYS A 52 0.20 -6.33 -8.24
C LYS A 52 -0.18 -7.73 -7.78
N ASN A 53 0.52 -8.76 -8.26
CA ASN A 53 0.29 -10.13 -7.79
C ASN A 53 0.81 -10.33 -6.35
N LEU A 54 1.96 -9.77 -6.00
CA LEU A 54 2.45 -9.79 -4.61
C LEU A 54 1.48 -9.10 -3.65
N GLU A 55 0.89 -7.97 -4.04
CA GLU A 55 -0.14 -7.28 -3.23
C GLU A 55 -1.36 -8.16 -2.98
N LYS A 56 -1.86 -8.84 -4.03
CA LYS A 56 -3.00 -9.77 -3.89
C LYS A 56 -2.70 -10.92 -2.93
N VAL A 57 -1.48 -11.47 -3.00
CA VAL A 57 -1.04 -12.53 -2.08
C VAL A 57 -0.99 -12.00 -0.65
N ARG A 58 -0.38 -10.83 -0.43
CA ARG A 58 -0.36 -10.17 0.88
C ARG A 58 -1.76 -9.92 1.43
N GLU A 59 -2.68 -9.39 0.63
CA GLU A 59 -4.08 -9.17 1.05
C GLU A 59 -4.82 -10.47 1.39
N MET A 60 -4.47 -11.57 0.72
CA MET A 60 -5.01 -12.89 1.05
C MET A 60 -4.44 -13.40 2.37
N GLU A 61 -3.12 -13.36 2.56
CA GLU A 61 -2.44 -13.78 3.78
C GLU A 61 -2.92 -12.97 5.01
N LEU A 62 -3.12 -11.66 4.85
CA LEU A 62 -3.64 -10.81 5.93
C LEU A 62 -5.07 -11.22 6.32
N ARG A 63 -5.94 -11.49 5.35
CA ARG A 63 -7.32 -11.96 5.62
C ARG A 63 -7.33 -13.32 6.29
N GLU A 64 -6.43 -14.21 5.90
CA GLU A 64 -6.28 -15.52 6.53
C GLU A 64 -5.76 -15.40 7.96
N ALA A 65 -4.77 -14.53 8.19
CA ALA A 65 -4.25 -14.27 9.53
C ALA A 65 -5.35 -13.71 10.45
N GLU A 66 -6.14 -12.76 9.99
CA GLU A 66 -7.30 -12.22 10.73
C GLU A 66 -8.38 -13.27 11.03
N ALA A 67 -8.52 -14.29 10.19
CA ALA A 67 -9.55 -15.33 10.34
C ALA A 67 -9.12 -16.48 11.26
N VAL A 68 -7.82 -16.79 11.33
CA VAL A 68 -7.30 -18.02 11.93
C VAL A 68 -6.45 -17.76 13.18
N VAL A 69 -5.80 -16.60 13.28
CA VAL A 69 -4.85 -16.30 14.37
C VAL A 69 -5.58 -15.61 15.53
N ALA A 70 -5.26 -16.02 16.76
CA ALA A 70 -5.74 -15.35 17.96
C ALA A 70 -5.27 -13.88 17.98
N SER A 71 -6.10 -12.97 18.50
CA SER A 71 -5.84 -11.53 18.44
C SER A 71 -4.51 -11.12 19.08
N ASP A 72 -4.04 -11.84 20.08
CA ASP A 72 -2.78 -11.54 20.79
C ASP A 72 -1.54 -11.81 19.93
N ASP A 73 -1.62 -12.75 18.98
CA ASP A 73 -0.52 -13.12 18.07
C ASP A 73 -0.67 -12.49 16.67
N LEU A 74 -1.82 -11.87 16.37
CA LEU A 74 -2.12 -11.31 15.06
C LEU A 74 -1.08 -10.26 14.63
N ALA A 75 -0.61 -9.43 15.56
CA ALA A 75 0.39 -8.41 15.28
C ALA A 75 1.73 -9.01 14.80
N LEU A 76 2.14 -10.15 15.36
CA LEU A 76 3.37 -10.84 14.96
C LEU A 76 3.22 -11.43 13.55
N TYR A 77 2.07 -12.04 13.26
CA TYR A 77 1.77 -12.60 11.94
C TYR A 77 1.69 -11.53 10.85
N VAL A 78 1.04 -10.39 11.15
CA VAL A 78 0.97 -9.26 10.22
C VAL A 78 2.38 -8.71 9.93
N ALA A 79 3.24 -8.58 10.95
CA ALA A 79 4.61 -8.13 10.76
C ALA A 79 5.42 -9.10 9.87
N ASP A 80 5.27 -10.41 10.07
CA ASP A 80 5.95 -11.42 9.27
C ASP A 80 5.46 -11.43 7.80
N ILE A 81 4.16 -11.27 7.57
CA ILE A 81 3.59 -11.07 6.22
C ILE A 81 4.20 -9.84 5.54
N ASP A 82 4.30 -8.73 6.27
CA ASP A 82 4.86 -7.48 5.75
C ASP A 82 6.35 -7.60 5.40
N ILE A 83 7.13 -8.30 6.23
CA ILE A 83 8.55 -8.59 5.96
C ILE A 83 8.71 -9.42 4.69
N ARG A 84 7.93 -10.50 4.53
CA ARG A 84 7.99 -11.34 3.32
C ARG A 84 7.58 -10.59 2.06
N PHE A 85 6.54 -9.76 2.16
CA PHE A 85 6.11 -8.92 1.05
C PHE A 85 7.21 -7.94 0.65
N GLU A 86 7.83 -7.25 1.62
CA GLU A 86 8.88 -6.27 1.35
C GLU A 86 10.13 -6.91 0.74
N ASP A 87 10.59 -8.05 1.27
CA ASP A 87 11.72 -8.78 0.70
C ASP A 87 11.44 -9.20 -0.77
N SER A 88 10.22 -9.67 -1.04
CA SER A 88 9.77 -10.02 -2.38
C SER A 88 9.68 -8.81 -3.31
N LEU A 89 9.17 -7.69 -2.81
CA LEU A 89 9.09 -6.42 -3.55
C LEU A 89 10.48 -5.92 -3.91
N LEU A 90 11.40 -5.86 -2.96
CA LEU A 90 12.77 -5.41 -3.18
C LEU A 90 13.47 -6.27 -4.22
N LYS A 91 13.25 -7.58 -4.27
CA LYS A 91 13.82 -8.46 -5.31
C LYS A 91 13.33 -8.12 -6.73
N LEU A 92 12.16 -7.49 -6.88
CA LEU A 92 11.62 -7.08 -8.18
C LEU A 92 12.13 -5.70 -8.64
N LEU A 93 12.67 -4.89 -7.72
CA LEU A 93 13.12 -3.54 -8.00
C LEU A 93 14.58 -3.51 -8.44
N ARG A 94 14.91 -2.58 -9.35
CA ARG A 94 16.29 -2.22 -9.69
C ARG A 94 16.91 -1.38 -8.57
N VAL A 95 18.23 -1.21 -8.60
CA VAL A 95 18.99 -0.50 -7.53
C VAL A 95 18.49 0.93 -7.30
N ASP A 96 18.26 1.68 -8.38
CA ASP A 96 17.69 3.03 -8.36
C ASP A 96 16.27 3.06 -7.76
N GLN A 97 15.45 2.08 -8.11
CA GLN A 97 14.07 1.94 -7.62
C GLN A 97 14.03 1.54 -6.14
N LYS A 98 14.97 0.70 -5.69
CA LYS A 98 15.13 0.32 -4.28
C LYS A 98 15.47 1.53 -3.41
N ALA A 99 16.41 2.35 -3.86
CA ALA A 99 16.77 3.58 -3.14
C ALA A 99 15.56 4.50 -2.98
N ALA A 100 14.82 4.77 -4.06
CA ALA A 100 13.61 5.59 -4.01
C ALA A 100 12.51 4.99 -3.10
N TYR A 101 12.38 3.67 -3.08
CA TYR A 101 11.48 2.96 -2.16
C TYR A 101 11.86 3.11 -0.70
N LEU A 102 13.14 2.93 -0.36
CA LEU A 102 13.63 3.08 1.00
C LEU A 102 13.51 4.53 1.47
N GLU A 103 13.83 5.51 0.62
CA GLU A 103 13.66 6.93 0.93
C GLU A 103 12.20 7.28 1.22
N PHE A 104 11.26 6.80 0.39
CA PHE A 104 9.84 6.97 0.62
C PHE A 104 9.41 6.37 1.96
N LYS A 105 9.80 5.12 2.24
CA LYS A 105 9.47 4.44 3.49
C LYS A 105 9.98 5.20 4.71
N MET A 106 11.22 5.68 4.67
CA MET A 106 11.80 6.50 5.75
C MET A 106 11.06 7.82 5.92
N ALA A 107 10.63 8.46 4.84
CA ALA A 107 9.85 9.69 4.88
C ALA A 107 8.46 9.48 5.52
N THR A 108 7.79 8.37 5.19
CA THR A 108 6.49 8.01 5.78
C THR A 108 6.61 7.72 7.27
N GLN A 109 7.60 6.91 7.67
CA GLN A 109 7.86 6.61 9.10
C GLN A 109 8.16 7.86 9.92
N LYS A 110 8.90 8.82 9.33
CA LYS A 110 9.21 10.09 9.99
C LYS A 110 7.96 10.97 10.17
N GLN A 111 7.02 10.97 9.22
CA GLN A 111 5.76 11.70 9.37
C GLN A 111 4.87 11.10 10.46
N GLU A 112 4.80 9.78 10.56
CA GLU A 112 4.03 9.08 11.60
C GLU A 112 4.57 9.38 13.00
N ALA A 113 5.90 9.47 13.17
CA ALA A 113 6.54 9.80 14.44
C ALA A 113 6.33 11.25 14.90
N VAL A 114 5.98 12.17 13.99
CA VAL A 114 5.73 13.60 14.30
C VAL A 114 4.24 13.85 14.64
N MET A 115 3.36 12.92 14.28
CA MET A 115 1.91 12.99 14.56
C MET A 115 1.47 12.25 15.83
N GLN A 116 2.41 11.57 16.51
CA GLN A 116 2.22 10.97 17.84
C GLN A 116 2.69 11.93 18.94
#